data_AF-A0AAV1JQK1-F1
#
_entry.id   AF-A0AAV1JQK1-F1
#
_cell.length_a   1.000
_cell.length_b   1.000
_cell.length_c   1.000
_cell.angle_alpha   90.00
_cell.angle_beta   90.00
_cell.angle_gamma   90.00
#
_symmetry.space_group_name_H-M   'P 1'
#
loop_
_entity.id
_entity.type
_entity.pdbx_description
1 polymer ?
#
loop_
_entity_poly.entity_id
_entity_poly.type
_entity_poly.pdbx_seq_one_letter_code
_entity_poly.pdbx_strand_id
1 'polypeptide(L)'
;MSVRNPRLPLLPGYGTNPLIGKKSFGVRPVFTSIDKVNMLVDKAEGVNRVPSLYCRKQAPDLPTWIMYDKNILRFQAFFQQSLHEMRCGSHILRKVEIFFFLEDGTIKVMEPKTENSGLSQG
;
A
#
# COMPACT_ATOMS: atom_id res chain seq x y z
N MET A 1 16.20 -8.08 -0.11
CA MET A 1 16.57 -7.19 -1.22
C MET A 1 15.27 -6.69 -1.80
N SER A 2 15.00 -5.39 -1.81
CA SER A 2 13.88 -4.89 -2.63
C SER A 2 14.32 -5.06 -4.07
N VAL A 3 13.74 -6.06 -4.73
CA VAL A 3 13.94 -6.25 -6.17
C VAL A 3 13.04 -5.20 -6.81
N ARG A 4 13.58 -4.26 -7.58
CA ARG A 4 12.73 -3.34 -8.34
C ARG A 4 12.08 -4.13 -9.48
N ASN A 5 10.79 -3.92 -9.75
CA ASN A 5 10.16 -4.48 -10.94
C ASN A 5 10.77 -3.82 -12.20
N PRO A 6 11.47 -4.56 -13.08
CA PRO A 6 12.12 -4.00 -14.27
C PRO A 6 11.13 -3.49 -15.32
N ARG A 7 9.84 -3.83 -15.21
CA ARG A 7 8.79 -3.41 -16.15
C ARG A 7 8.23 -2.02 -15.88
N LEU A 8 8.60 -1.37 -14.78
CA LEU A 8 8.06 -0.06 -14.40
C LEU A 8 8.98 1.09 -14.82
N PRO A 9 8.44 2.22 -15.33
CA PRO A 9 9.23 3.37 -15.76
C PRO A 9 10.02 4.01 -14.59
N LEU A 10 11.11 4.70 -14.91
CA LEU A 10 11.95 5.44 -13.96
C LEU A 10 11.35 6.83 -13.70
N LEU A 11 10.47 6.93 -12.69
CA LEU A 11 9.93 8.21 -12.25
C LEU A 11 10.71 8.74 -11.03
N PRO A 12 11.20 9.99 -11.03
CA PRO A 12 11.76 10.63 -9.84
C PRO A 12 10.76 10.59 -8.68
N GLY A 13 11.20 10.19 -7.48
CA GLY A 13 10.36 10.14 -6.27
C GLY A 13 9.63 8.82 -5.99
N TYR A 14 9.55 7.89 -6.96
CA TYR A 14 8.84 6.61 -6.79
C TYR A 14 9.73 5.40 -6.48
N GLY A 15 11.05 5.60 -6.38
CA GLY A 15 11.98 4.57 -5.92
C GLY A 15 12.24 4.70 -4.43
N THR A 16 11.64 3.84 -3.60
CA THR A 16 12.11 3.66 -2.22
C THR A 16 13.48 2.98 -2.32
N ASN A 17 14.57 3.68 -1.95
CA ASN A 17 15.89 3.05 -1.84
C ASN A 17 16.02 2.44 -0.43
N PRO A 18 15.80 1.13 -0.23
CA PRO A 18 15.85 0.52 1.09
C PRO A 18 17.29 0.29 1.57
N LEU A 19 18.29 0.68 0.77
CA LEU A 19 19.70 0.66 1.14
C LEU A 19 20.11 1.99 1.79
N ILE A 20 19.26 3.02 1.77
CA ILE A 20 19.55 4.27 2.44
C ILE A 20 19.63 4.04 3.95
N GLY A 21 20.75 4.40 4.58
CA GLY A 21 21.03 4.11 5.99
C GLY A 21 21.58 2.71 6.29
N LYS A 22 21.66 1.80 5.31
CA LYS A 22 22.27 0.48 5.50
C LYS A 22 23.80 0.62 5.57
N LYS A 23 24.37 0.36 6.76
CA LYS A 23 25.84 0.45 7.00
C LYS A 23 26.60 -0.85 6.76
N SER A 24 25.92 -1.99 6.63
CA SER A 24 26.57 -3.30 6.46
C SER A 24 26.00 -4.05 5.24
N PHE A 25 26.80 -4.15 4.18
CA PHE A 25 26.49 -4.94 2.99
C PHE A 25 27.12 -6.32 3.08
N GLY A 26 26.85 -7.03 4.18
CA GLY A 26 27.45 -8.33 4.47
C GLY A 26 27.06 -9.42 3.47
N VAL A 27 27.74 -9.46 2.33
CA VAL A 27 27.84 -10.65 1.49
C VAL A 27 29.11 -11.35 1.97
N ARG A 28 28.96 -12.45 2.71
CA ARG A 28 30.11 -13.29 3.08
C ARG A 28 30.42 -14.20 1.89
N PRO A 29 31.52 -13.99 1.16
CA PRO A 29 31.96 -14.98 0.19
C PRO A 29 32.28 -16.28 0.92
N VAL A 30 31.74 -17.40 0.43
CA VAL A 30 32.04 -18.72 0.97
C VAL A 30 33.15 -19.30 0.10
N PHE A 31 34.34 -19.44 0.67
CA PHE A 31 35.47 -20.10 0.03
C PHE A 31 35.53 -21.55 0.51
N THR A 32 35.56 -22.49 -0.43
CA THR A 32 35.75 -23.92 -0.18
C THR A 32 36.95 -24.40 -0.99
N SER A 33 37.69 -25.37 -0.46
CA SER A 33 38.71 -26.07 -1.22
C SER A 33 38.09 -27.31 -1.88
N ILE A 34 38.14 -27.39 -3.21
CA ILE A 34 37.91 -28.63 -3.96
C ILE A 34 39.24 -29.02 -4.58
N ASP A 35 39.66 -30.26 -4.40
CA ASP A 35 40.92 -30.79 -4.96
C ASP A 35 42.15 -29.91 -4.68
N LYS A 36 42.25 -29.37 -3.46
CA LYS A 36 43.31 -28.45 -2.98
C LYS A 36 43.34 -27.07 -3.67
N VAL A 37 42.32 -26.72 -4.44
CA VAL A 37 42.15 -25.39 -5.03
C VAL A 37 41.05 -24.64 -4.28
N ASN A 38 41.39 -23.45 -3.78
CA ASN A 38 40.43 -22.56 -3.13
C ASN A 38 39.56 -21.91 -4.21
N MET A 39 38.25 -22.10 -4.10
CA MET A 39 37.26 -21.55 -5.03
C MET A 39 36.09 -20.92 -4.27
N LEU A 40 35.52 -19.86 -4.86
CA LEU A 40 34.30 -19.24 -4.39
C LEU A 40 33.12 -20.16 -4.74
N VAL A 41 32.27 -20.47 -3.76
CA VAL A 41 31.11 -21.36 -3.95
C VAL A 41 29.81 -20.60 -3.72
N ASP A 42 28.85 -20.79 -4.62
CA ASP A 42 27.49 -20.31 -4.45
C ASP A 42 26.79 -21.07 -3.31
N LYS A 43 26.00 -20.37 -2.49
CA LYS A 43 25.30 -21.00 -1.36
C LYS A 43 24.36 -22.09 -1.86
N ALA A 44 24.39 -23.26 -1.21
CA ALA A 44 23.48 -24.35 -1.51
C ALA A 44 22.01 -23.93 -1.33
N GLU A 45 21.17 -24.43 -2.23
CA GLU A 45 19.73 -24.19 -2.29
C GLU A 45 19.03 -24.85 -1.10
N GLY A 46 18.65 -24.05 -0.10
CA GLY A 46 17.88 -24.52 1.05
C GLY A 46 16.51 -25.06 0.62
N VAL A 47 16.12 -26.18 1.23
CA VAL A 47 14.84 -26.88 1.06
C VAL A 47 13.67 -25.94 1.38
N ASN A 48 13.06 -25.34 0.35
CA ASN A 48 11.66 -24.88 0.29
C ASN A 48 11.40 -24.22 -1.08
N ARG A 49 11.44 -25.02 -2.15
CA ARG A 49 11.06 -24.61 -3.51
C ARG A 49 9.61 -25.01 -3.81
N VAL A 50 8.64 -24.56 -3.01
CA VAL A 50 7.32 -24.31 -3.62
C VAL A 50 7.48 -23.01 -4.40
N PRO A 51 7.28 -23.00 -5.73
CA PRO A 51 7.28 -21.76 -6.48
C PRO A 51 6.00 -21.01 -6.11
N SER A 52 5.99 -20.34 -4.97
CA SER A 52 5.30 -19.06 -4.97
C SER A 52 6.03 -18.24 -6.03
N LEU A 53 5.28 -17.74 -7.03
CA LEU A 53 5.82 -16.92 -8.13
C LEU A 53 6.76 -15.78 -7.64
N TYR A 54 6.71 -15.49 -6.34
CA TYR A 54 7.59 -14.62 -5.59
C TYR A 54 8.11 -15.38 -4.37
N CYS A 55 9.42 -15.43 -4.11
CA CYS A 55 9.94 -16.01 -2.87
C CYS A 55 9.38 -15.24 -1.66
N ARG A 56 9.09 -15.92 -0.54
CA ARG A 56 8.75 -15.24 0.73
C ARG A 56 9.86 -14.22 1.04
N LYS A 57 9.48 -12.95 1.22
CA LYS A 57 10.39 -11.79 1.43
C LYS A 57 11.22 -11.33 0.21
N GLN A 58 10.88 -11.76 -1.01
CA GLN A 58 11.44 -11.24 -2.27
C GLN A 58 10.35 -10.79 -3.26
N ALA A 59 9.18 -10.36 -2.77
CA ALA A 59 8.31 -9.60 -3.65
C ALA A 59 9.01 -8.27 -3.98
N PRO A 60 9.03 -7.85 -5.25
CA PRO A 60 9.46 -6.50 -5.56
C PRO A 60 8.58 -5.51 -4.79
N ASP A 61 9.19 -4.51 -4.16
CA ASP A 61 8.45 -3.47 -3.45
C ASP A 61 7.74 -2.65 -4.54
N LEU A 62 6.45 -2.96 -4.73
CA LEU A 62 5.63 -2.34 -5.75
C LEU A 62 5.15 -0.99 -5.20
N PRO A 63 5.11 0.05 -6.04
CA PRO A 63 4.58 1.33 -5.60
C PRO A 63 3.09 1.18 -5.22
N THR A 64 2.66 2.01 -4.27
CA THR A 64 1.33 1.97 -3.64
C THR A 64 0.19 1.93 -4.66
N TRP A 65 0.29 2.71 -5.74
CA TRP A 65 -0.71 2.78 -6.81
C TRP A 65 -0.88 1.48 -7.61
N ILE A 66 0.12 0.59 -7.62
CA ILE A 66 -0.01 -0.76 -8.20
C ILE A 66 -0.48 -1.75 -7.15
N MET A 67 0.10 -1.68 -5.96
CA MET A 67 -0.17 -2.64 -4.88
C MET A 67 -1.63 -2.57 -4.41
N TYR A 68 -2.19 -1.36 -4.41
CA TYR A 68 -3.54 -1.11 -3.91
C TYR A 68 -4.51 -0.60 -4.99
N ASP A 69 -4.22 -0.86 -6.27
CA ASP A 69 -5.15 -0.55 -7.37
C ASP A 69 -6.55 -1.09 -7.04
N LYS A 70 -7.55 -0.21 -7.09
CA LYS A 70 -8.97 -0.49 -6.80
C LYS A 70 -9.30 -0.93 -5.36
N ASN A 71 -8.34 -0.92 -4.44
CA ASN A 71 -8.61 -1.17 -3.04
C ASN A 71 -9.08 0.12 -2.35
N ILE A 72 -10.33 0.11 -1.86
CA ILE A 72 -10.98 1.27 -1.26
C ILE A 72 -11.53 0.89 0.11
N LEU A 73 -11.23 1.67 1.13
CA LEU A 73 -11.90 1.55 2.43
C LEU A 73 -13.16 2.42 2.43
N ARG A 74 -14.31 1.84 2.76
CA ARG A 74 -15.58 2.55 2.88
C ARG A 74 -16.01 2.62 4.33
N PHE A 75 -16.19 3.83 4.84
CA PHE A 75 -16.70 4.08 6.19
C PHE A 75 -18.06 4.74 6.11
N GLN A 76 -19.01 4.21 6.88
CA GLN A 76 -20.31 4.83 7.08
C GLN A 76 -20.23 5.74 8.29
N ALA A 77 -20.54 7.01 8.09
CA ALA A 77 -20.48 8.04 9.12
C ALA A 77 -21.71 8.95 9.06
N PHE A 78 -21.83 9.82 10.04
CA PHE A 78 -22.83 10.89 10.05
C PHE A 78 -22.26 12.10 10.78
N PHE A 79 -22.77 13.28 10.47
CA PHE A 79 -22.46 14.50 11.20
C PHE A 79 -23.74 15.26 11.56
N GLN A 80 -23.65 16.06 12.62
CA GLN A 80 -24.75 16.87 13.11
C GLN A 80 -24.60 18.30 12.58
N GLN A 81 -25.60 18.78 11.85
CA GLN A 81 -25.69 20.16 11.37
C GLN A 81 -26.63 20.95 12.26
N SER A 82 -26.14 22.04 12.87
CA SER A 82 -26.98 22.95 13.65
C SER A 82 -27.83 23.84 12.75
N LEU A 83 -29.13 23.93 13.03
CA LEU A 83 -30.06 24.83 12.37
C LEU A 83 -30.53 25.88 13.37
N HIS A 84 -30.24 27.15 13.07
CA HIS A 84 -30.64 28.26 13.94
C HIS A 84 -32.08 28.71 13.71
N GLU A 85 -32.67 28.43 12.55
CA GLU A 85 -33.94 29.02 12.11
C GLU A 85 -35.17 28.14 12.39
N MET A 86 -34.97 26.87 12.76
CA MET A 86 -36.03 25.89 12.97
C MET A 86 -36.46 25.81 14.44
N ARG A 87 -37.74 26.06 14.72
CA ARG A 87 -38.32 25.94 16.08
C ARG A 87 -38.48 24.49 16.57
N CYS A 88 -38.60 23.52 15.66
CA CYS A 88 -38.85 22.10 16.00
C CYS A 88 -37.58 21.26 16.22
N GLY A 89 -36.40 21.76 15.88
CA GLY A 89 -35.18 20.98 16.01
C GLY A 89 -33.95 21.85 15.76
N SER A 90 -33.13 22.00 16.79
CA SER A 90 -31.89 22.79 16.73
C SER A 90 -30.79 22.14 15.90
N HIS A 91 -30.92 20.85 15.57
CA HIS A 91 -29.92 20.11 14.80
C HIS A 91 -30.52 19.01 13.91
N ILE A 92 -29.88 18.74 12.78
CA ILE A 92 -30.18 17.66 11.83
C ILE A 92 -28.99 16.71 11.72
N LEU A 93 -29.25 15.41 11.63
CA LEU A 93 -28.23 14.39 11.33
C LEU A 93 -28.16 14.13 9.82
N ARG A 94 -26.98 14.31 9.24
CA ARG A 94 -26.69 13.98 7.83
C ARG A 94 -25.75 12.79 7.76
N LYS A 95 -26.18 11.74 7.05
CA LYS A 95 -25.39 10.54 6.82
C LYS A 95 -24.38 10.82 5.70
N VAL A 96 -23.17 10.32 5.82
CA VAL A 96 -22.11 10.44 4.80
C VAL A 96 -21.37 9.13 4.66
N GLU A 97 -20.92 8.84 3.44
CA GLU A 97 -19.99 7.76 3.16
C GLU A 97 -18.61 8.36 2.87
N ILE A 98 -17.60 7.87 3.59
CA ILE A 98 -16.21 8.26 3.41
C ILE A 98 -15.49 7.13 2.68
N PHE A 99 -14.91 7.44 1.53
CA PHE A 99 -14.08 6.55 0.73
C PHE A 99 -12.62 6.97 0.88
N PHE A 100 -11.77 6.04 1.28
CA PHE A 100 -10.32 6.22 1.34
C PHE A 100 -9.67 5.34 0.29
N PHE A 101 -9.00 5.97 -0.69
CA PHE A 101 -8.32 5.30 -1.78
C PHE A 101 -6.92 4.92 -1.34
N LEU A 102 -6.64 3.62 -1.28
CA LEU A 102 -5.35 3.13 -0.77
C LEU A 102 -4.21 3.34 -1.77
N GLU A 103 -4.52 3.55 -3.05
CA GLU A 103 -3.56 3.75 -4.13
C GLU A 103 -2.75 5.05 -3.97
N ASP A 104 -3.41 6.14 -3.57
CA ASP A 104 -2.85 7.49 -3.52
C ASP A 104 -3.10 8.21 -2.17
N GLY A 105 -3.89 7.61 -1.27
CA GLY A 105 -4.25 8.18 0.02
C GLY A 105 -5.29 9.28 -0.05
N THR A 106 -5.99 9.44 -1.18
CA THR A 106 -7.05 10.44 -1.31
C THR A 106 -8.32 10.05 -0.57
N ILE A 107 -9.10 11.07 -0.18
CA ILE A 107 -10.37 10.91 0.54
C ILE A 107 -11.48 11.51 -0.31
N LYS A 108 -12.56 10.75 -0.50
CA LYS A 108 -13.81 11.23 -1.10
C LYS A 108 -14.94 11.07 -0.09
N VAL A 109 -15.65 12.15 0.18
CA VAL A 109 -16.82 12.15 1.06
C VAL A 109 -18.05 12.37 0.19
N MET A 110 -19.06 11.51 0.33
CA MET A 110 -20.29 11.56 -0.45
C MET A 110 -21.49 11.48 0.47
N GLU A 111 -22.51 12.28 0.20
CA GLU A 111 -23.79 12.14 0.88
C GLU A 111 -24.74 11.25 0.05
N PRO A 112 -25.19 10.10 0.60
CA PRO A 112 -26.14 9.25 -0.09
C PRO A 112 -27.48 9.96 -0.28
N LYS A 113 -28.01 9.90 -1.51
CA LYS A 113 -29.33 10.42 -1.84
C LYS A 113 -30.39 9.67 -1.03
N THR A 114 -31.20 10.44 -0.31
CA THR A 114 -32.30 9.95 0.52
C THR A 114 -33.58 10.55 -0.02
N GLU A 115 -34.57 9.70 -0.30
CA GLU A 115 -35.87 10.15 -0.78
C GLU A 115 -36.53 11.11 0.23
N ASN A 116 -37.19 12.14 -0.29
CA ASN A 116 -37.92 13.13 0.50
C ASN A 116 -37.07 13.90 1.53
N SER A 117 -35.74 13.96 1.36
CA SER A 117 -34.85 14.68 2.29
C SER A 117 -34.99 16.21 2.22
N GLY A 118 -35.43 16.75 1.09
CA GLY A 118 -35.57 18.19 0.87
C GLY A 118 -34.26 18.99 0.85
N LEU A 119 -33.11 18.31 0.84
CA LEU A 119 -31.78 18.91 0.90
C LEU A 119 -31.01 18.65 -0.40
N SER A 120 -30.09 19.55 -0.78
CA SER A 120 -29.15 19.26 -1.85
C SER A 120 -28.23 18.10 -1.40
N GLN A 121 -28.27 17.00 -2.15
CA GLN A 121 -27.51 15.77 -1.89
C GLN A 121 -26.73 15.37 -3.14
N GLY A 122 -25.52 14.88 -2.93
CA GLY A 122 -24.60 14.51 -4.01
C GLY A 122 -23.17 14.60 -3.54
#